data_AF-A0A530HCQ9-F1
#
_entry.id   AF-A0A530HCQ9-F1
#
_cell.length_a   1.000
_cell.length_b   1.000
_cell.length_c   1.000
_cell.angle_alpha   90.00
_cell.angle_beta   90.00
_cell.angle_gamma   90.00
#
_symmetry.space_group_name_H-M   'P 1'
#
loop_
_entity.id
_entity.type
_entity.pdbx_description
1 polymer ?
#
loop_
_entity_poly.entity_id
_entity_poly.type
_entity_poly.pdbx_seq_one_letter_code
_entity_poly.pdbx_strand_id
1 'polypeptide(L)'
;RLEAAGIPEASLRVLWTSDLLRYGPHAVRSDLDPETKRRLTVFLTNLKSQTPDVYDLLERAHTGGFVPATSKDYAMAMGIVRQALDGR
;
A
#
# COMPACT_ATOMS: atom_id res chain seq x y z
N ARG A 1 18.01 -8.04 10.60
CA ARG A 1 17.43 -9.03 11.56
C ARG A 1 17.95 -10.44 11.31
N LEU A 2 17.92 -10.95 10.08
CA LEU A 2 18.48 -12.28 9.75
C LEU A 2 20.02 -12.28 9.67
N GLU A 3 20.63 -11.26 9.06
CA GLU A 3 22.08 -11.07 9.09
C GLU A 3 22.63 -10.92 10.51
N ALA A 4 21.91 -10.17 11.36
CA ALA A 4 22.24 -10.02 12.79
C ALA A 4 22.16 -11.34 13.57
N ALA A 5 21.48 -12.35 13.02
CA ALA A 5 21.44 -13.71 13.56
C ALA A 5 22.48 -14.65 12.91
N GLY A 6 23.39 -14.11 12.08
CA GLY A 6 24.46 -14.86 11.42
C GLY A 6 24.00 -15.72 10.23
N ILE A 7 22.78 -15.51 9.71
CA ILE A 7 22.26 -16.24 8.56
C ILE A 7 22.66 -15.50 7.28
N PRO A 8 23.51 -16.08 6.40
CA PRO A 8 23.93 -15.44 5.17
C PRO A 8 22.77 -15.34 4.17
N GLU A 9 22.61 -14.21 3.48
CA GLU A 9 21.58 -14.03 2.44
C GLU A 9 21.67 -15.12 1.35
N ALA A 10 22.90 -15.48 0.96
CA ALA A 10 23.16 -16.53 -0.04
C ALA A 10 22.69 -17.93 0.38
N SER A 11 22.38 -18.15 1.67
CA SER A 11 21.81 -19.42 2.17
C SER A 11 20.28 -19.47 2.10
N LEU A 12 19.63 -18.33 1.78
CA LEU A 12 18.19 -18.21 1.69
C LEU A 12 17.71 -18.41 0.26
N ARG A 13 16.53 -19.01 0.09
CA ARG A 13 15.81 -19.05 -1.18
C ARG A 13 14.33 -18.79 -0.94
N VAL A 14 13.69 -18.09 -1.85
CA VAL A 14 12.24 -17.88 -1.82
C VAL A 14 11.55 -19.19 -2.25
N LEU A 15 10.77 -19.79 -1.36
CA LEU A 15 10.04 -21.04 -1.64
C LEU A 15 8.65 -20.82 -2.21
N TRP A 16 8.06 -19.66 -1.89
CA TRP A 16 6.71 -19.30 -2.29
C TRP A 16 6.60 -17.78 -2.32
N THR A 17 5.84 -17.29 -3.29
CA THR A 17 5.50 -15.87 -3.45
C THR A 17 4.00 -15.80 -3.67
N SER A 18 3.34 -14.85 -3.00
CA SER A 18 1.92 -14.57 -3.27
C SER A 18 1.73 -13.84 -4.59
N ASP A 19 0.50 -13.79 -5.07
CA ASP A 19 0.11 -12.75 -6.03
C ASP A 19 0.26 -11.35 -5.41
N LEU A 20 0.13 -10.31 -6.24
CA LEU A 20 0.29 -8.92 -5.82
C LEU A 20 -0.66 -8.57 -4.66
N LEU A 21 -0.07 -8.26 -3.51
CA LEU A 21 -0.75 -7.66 -2.37
C LEU A 21 -0.44 -6.17 -2.34
N ARG A 22 -1.46 -5.33 -2.56
CA ARG A 22 -1.30 -3.87 -2.50
C ARG A 22 -1.06 -3.42 -1.05
N TYR A 23 -0.22 -2.40 -0.90
CA TYR A 23 -0.12 -1.65 0.35
C TYR A 23 -1.47 -1.04 0.74
N GLY A 24 -1.64 -0.73 2.03
CA GLY A 24 -2.88 -0.18 2.55
C GLY A 24 -3.29 1.14 1.87
N PRO A 25 -4.59 1.35 1.59
CA PRO A 25 -5.05 2.58 0.96
C PRO A 25 -5.00 3.75 1.96
N HIS A 26 -4.90 4.96 1.40
CA HIS A 26 -5.25 6.17 2.14
C HIS A 26 -6.78 6.25 2.21
N ALA A 27 -7.35 5.90 3.36
CA ALA A 27 -8.79 5.91 3.58
C ALA A 27 -9.23 7.23 4.22
N VAL A 28 -10.35 7.77 3.74
CA VAL A 28 -11.02 8.95 4.31
C VAL A 28 -12.42 8.58 4.76
N ARG A 29 -13.04 9.45 5.57
CA ARG A 29 -14.42 9.25 6.01
C ARG A 29 -15.39 9.20 4.82
N SER A 30 -16.40 8.34 4.93
CA SER A 30 -17.41 8.15 3.89
C SER A 30 -18.24 9.42 3.63
N ASP A 31 -18.45 10.25 4.64
CA ASP A 31 -19.22 11.50 4.60
C ASP A 31 -18.38 12.76 4.30
N LEU A 32 -17.08 12.60 4.03
CA LEU A 32 -16.25 13.73 3.60
C LEU A 32 -16.80 14.32 2.29
N ASP A 33 -16.84 15.65 2.23
CA ASP A 33 -17.28 16.43 1.08
C ASP A 33 -16.65 15.91 -0.24
N PRO A 34 -17.46 15.64 -1.30
CA PRO A 34 -16.97 15.04 -2.54
C PRO A 34 -15.86 15.84 -3.21
N GLU A 35 -15.95 17.17 -3.16
CA GLU A 35 -14.95 18.05 -3.77
C GLU A 35 -13.64 18.04 -2.96
N THR A 36 -13.73 17.92 -1.64
CA THR A 36 -12.58 17.71 -0.77
C THR A 36 -11.90 16.37 -1.03
N LYS A 37 -12.65 15.28 -1.22
CA LYS A 37 -12.11 13.99 -1.65
C LYS A 37 -11.40 14.10 -3.00
N ARG A 38 -12.01 14.80 -3.97
CA ARG A 38 -11.42 15.02 -5.30
C ARG A 38 -10.10 15.77 -5.19
N ARG A 39 -10.05 16.88 -4.44
CA ARG A 39 -8.83 17.67 -4.25
C ARG A 39 -7.72 16.87 -3.59
N LEU A 40 -8.03 16.08 -2.56
CA LEU A 40 -7.05 15.21 -1.91
C LEU A 40 -6.47 14.18 -2.89
N THR A 41 -7.31 13.53 -3.69
CA THR A 41 -6.84 12.56 -4.70
C THR A 41 -5.88 13.22 -5.69
N VAL A 42 -6.27 14.36 -6.26
CA VAL A 42 -5.44 15.11 -7.22
C VAL A 42 -4.11 15.54 -6.59
N PHE A 43 -4.15 16.05 -5.36
CA PHE A 43 -2.96 16.45 -4.62
C PHE A 43 -1.99 15.27 -4.45
N LEU A 44 -2.46 14.15 -3.91
CA LEU A 44 -1.60 12.98 -3.64
C LEU A 44 -1.02 12.40 -4.94
N THR A 45 -1.83 12.21 -5.99
CA THR A 45 -1.35 11.58 -7.23
C THR A 45 -0.33 12.43 -7.99
N ASN A 46 -0.38 13.75 -7.81
CA ASN A 46 0.57 14.68 -8.45
C ASN A 46 1.75 15.03 -7.56
N LEU A 47 1.73 14.67 -6.28
CA LEU A 47 2.70 15.15 -5.30
C LEU A 47 4.14 14.83 -5.71
N LYS A 48 4.40 13.59 -6.14
CA LYS A 48 5.75 13.15 -6.54
C LYS A 48 6.27 13.92 -7.76
N SER A 49 5.42 14.26 -8.72
CA SER A 49 5.84 14.95 -9.95
C SER A 49 5.96 16.46 -9.77
N GLN A 50 5.13 17.04 -8.90
CA GLN A 50 5.09 18.49 -8.68
C GLN A 50 6.01 18.96 -7.54
N THR A 51 6.18 18.14 -6.49
CA THR A 51 6.87 18.54 -5.26
C THR A 51 7.56 17.31 -4.62
N PRO A 52 8.62 16.78 -5.26
CA PRO A 52 9.26 15.53 -4.84
C PRO A 52 9.89 15.59 -3.44
N ASP A 53 10.36 16.75 -3.01
CA ASP A 53 10.86 17.00 -1.66
C ASP A 53 9.78 16.81 -0.58
N VAL A 54 8.56 17.31 -0.84
CA VAL A 54 7.42 17.09 0.06
C VAL A 54 6.95 15.64 0.00
N TYR A 55 7.01 15.00 -1.17
CA TYR A 55 6.75 13.57 -1.30
C TYR A 55 7.66 12.74 -0.40
N ASP A 56 8.97 13.02 -0.40
CA ASP A 56 9.95 12.30 0.42
C ASP A 56 9.76 12.51 1.93
N LEU A 57 9.16 13.64 2.34
CA LEU A 57 8.78 13.87 3.73
C LEU A 57 7.57 13.02 4.15
N LEU A 58 6.64 12.79 3.24
CA LEU A 58 5.40 12.05 3.51
C LEU A 58 5.56 10.54 3.37
N GLU A 59 6.35 10.07 2.39
CA GLU A 59 6.47 8.65 2.07
C GLU A 59 7.93 8.23 1.89
N ARG A 60 8.56 7.86 3.01
CA ARG A 60 9.97 7.46 3.07
C ARG A 60 10.24 6.01 2.67
N ALA A 61 9.23 5.16 2.74
CA ALA A 61 9.39 3.71 2.57
C ALA A 61 9.01 3.26 1.15
N HIS A 62 8.11 3.97 0.48
CA HIS A 62 7.58 3.59 -0.83
C HIS A 62 7.89 4.66 -1.87
N THR A 63 8.81 4.39 -2.79
CA THR A 63 9.22 5.38 -3.80
C THR A 63 8.30 5.44 -5.03
N GLY A 64 7.18 4.72 -5.03
CA GLY A 64 6.32 4.53 -6.21
C GLY A 64 5.38 5.68 -6.58
N GLY A 65 5.11 6.60 -5.66
CA GLY A 65 4.03 7.60 -5.81
C GLY A 65 2.68 7.08 -5.34
N PHE A 66 1.67 7.95 -5.38
CA PHE A 66 0.29 7.61 -5.09
C PHE A 66 -0.48 7.35 -6.38
N VAL A 67 -1.38 6.37 -6.35
CA VAL A 67 -2.28 6.05 -7.46
C VAL A 67 -3.73 6.05 -6.98
N PRO A 68 -4.71 6.40 -7.83
CA PRO A 68 -6.12 6.21 -7.50
C PRO A 68 -6.40 4.74 -7.17
N ALA A 69 -7.12 4.51 -6.08
CA ALA A 69 -7.46 3.18 -5.62
C ALA A 69 -8.98 3.03 -5.48
N THR A 70 -9.46 1.83 -5.81
CA THR A 70 -10.87 1.44 -5.71
C THR A 70 -11.04 0.25 -4.77
N SER A 71 -12.26 -0.06 -4.36
CA SER A 71 -12.53 -1.25 -3.56
C SER A 71 -12.13 -2.55 -4.28
N LYS A 72 -12.21 -2.58 -5.62
CA LYS A 72 -11.81 -3.74 -6.43
C LYS A 72 -10.32 -4.07 -6.30
N ASP A 73 -9.48 -3.05 -6.12
CA ASP A 73 -8.04 -3.22 -5.95
C ASP A 73 -7.66 -4.02 -4.68
N TYR A 74 -8.59 -4.13 -3.72
CA TYR A 74 -8.41 -4.85 -2.46
C TYR A 74 -9.27 -6.11 -2.36
N ALA A 75 -9.83 -6.58 -3.48
CA ALA A 75 -10.67 -7.78 -3.50
C ALA A 75 -9.95 -9.01 -2.90
N MET A 76 -8.63 -9.14 -3.12
CA MET A 76 -7.86 -10.25 -2.57
C MET A 76 -7.75 -10.21 -1.05
N ALA A 77 -7.43 -9.04 -0.49
CA ALA A 77 -7.39 -8.86 0.97
C ALA A 77 -8.74 -9.20 1.60
N MET A 78 -9.85 -8.78 0.97
CA MET A 78 -11.20 -9.13 1.41
C MET A 78 -11.48 -10.64 1.33
N GLY A 79 -10.97 -11.32 0.30
CA GLY A 79 -11.09 -12.77 0.16
C GLY A 79 -10.40 -13.54 1.29
N ILE A 80 -9.16 -13.14 1.63
CA ILE A 80 -8.39 -13.74 2.73
C ILE A 80 -9.14 -13.57 4.06
N VAL A 81 -9.65 -12.36 4.34
CA VAL A 81 -10.39 -12.10 5.58
C VAL A 81 -11.66 -12.95 5.65
N ARG A 82 -12.43 -13.07 4.56
CA ARG A 82 -13.62 -13.94 4.54
C ARG A 82 -13.27 -15.38 4.81
N GLN A 83 -12.28 -15.93 4.11
CA GLN A 83 -11.83 -17.30 4.32
C GLN A 83 -11.38 -17.55 5.77
N ALA A 84 -10.67 -16.59 6.36
CA ALA A 84 -10.23 -16.68 7.76
C ALA A 84 -11.39 -16.63 8.77
N LEU A 85 -12.51 -15.98 8.42
CA LEU A 85 -13.71 -15.91 9.24
C LEU A 85 -14.62 -17.14 9.06
N ASP A 86 -14.71 -17.68 7.84
CA ASP A 86 -15.51 -18.86 7.51
C ASP A 86 -14.91 -20.17 8.05
N GLY A 87 -13.61 -20.18 8.35
CA GLY A 87 -12.89 -21.31 8.96
C GLY A 87 -12.92 -21.34 10.50
N ARG A 88 -13.73 -20.50 11.15
CA ARG A 88 -14.02 -20.55 12.60
C ARG A 88 -15.33 -21.27 12.88
#